data_AF-D6X591-F1
#
_entry.id   AF-D6X591-F1
#
_cell.length_a   1.000
_cell.length_b   1.000
_cell.length_c   1.000
_cell.angle_alpha   90.00
_cell.angle_beta   90.00
_cell.angle_gamma   90.00
#
_symmetry.space_group_name_H-M   'P 1'
#
loop_
_entity.id
_entity.type
_entity.pdbx_description
1 polymer ?
#
loop_
_entity_poly.entity_id
_entity_poly.type
_entity_poly.pdbx_seq_one_letter_code
_entity_poly.pdbx_strand_id
1 'polypeptide(L)'
;MVEDGRPVRLLTGDKCDAPVVAAILDAVDSPLVTAAEAASLADLMKETAAAGTVVATRYHNLVCALKAGTPTLALSYAAKSDALMAGMGLGAYCHPAREVDADRLLEQFRELEKRSAELRRTLAERNQVAARRLQHQFTALTTALFPATAHAPRETP
;
A
#
# COMPACT_ATOMS: atom_id res chain seq x y z
N MET A 1 8.07 16.61 11.52
CA MET A 1 8.60 15.29 11.06
C MET A 1 10.11 15.29 11.05
N VAL A 2 10.75 15.93 10.07
CA VAL A 2 12.21 16.09 10.02
C VAL A 2 12.72 16.95 11.18
N GLU A 3 12.00 18.02 11.50
CA GLU A 3 12.24 18.87 12.68
C GLU A 3 12.15 18.09 14.00
N ASP A 4 11.40 16.98 14.01
CA ASP A 4 11.28 16.07 15.16
C ASP A 4 12.37 14.97 15.15
N GLY A 5 13.38 15.10 14.29
CA GLY A 5 14.49 14.14 14.15
C GLY A 5 14.13 12.85 13.40
N ARG A 6 13.04 12.84 12.63
CA ARG A 6 12.54 11.62 11.97
C ARG A 6 13.04 11.50 10.54
N PRO A 7 13.59 10.34 10.14
CA PRO A 7 13.97 10.09 8.76
C PRO A 7 12.74 9.98 7.86
N VAL A 8 12.80 10.59 6.68
CA VAL A 8 11.78 10.55 5.64
C VAL A 8 12.37 9.94 4.38
N ARG A 9 11.72 8.88 3.88
CA ARG A 9 12.13 8.16 2.68
C ARG A 9 11.12 8.40 1.57
N LEU A 10 11.53 9.12 0.53
CA LEU A 10 10.73 9.37 -0.67
C LEU A 10 10.74 8.12 -1.53
N LEU A 11 9.54 7.61 -1.83
CA LEU A 11 9.32 6.46 -2.70
C LEU A 11 8.64 6.92 -3.97
N THR A 12 9.21 6.56 -5.12
CA THR A 12 8.56 6.75 -6.41
C THR A 12 7.65 5.57 -6.71
N GLY A 13 6.71 5.80 -7.62
CA GLY A 13 5.85 4.75 -8.16
C GLY A 13 5.91 4.65 -9.69
N ASP A 14 6.52 5.63 -10.34
CA ASP A 14 6.86 5.61 -11.78
C ASP A 14 8.07 6.52 -12.02
N LYS A 15 8.73 6.35 -13.17
CA LYS A 15 9.84 7.20 -13.61
C LYS A 15 9.43 8.67 -13.71
N CYS A 16 8.16 8.96 -14.00
CA CYS A 16 7.67 10.34 -14.07
C CYS A 16 7.62 11.06 -12.69
N ASP A 17 7.85 10.36 -11.58
CA ASP A 17 7.97 10.99 -10.26
C ASP A 17 9.35 11.62 -10.02
N ALA A 18 10.36 11.28 -10.82
CA ALA A 18 11.74 11.72 -10.58
C ALA A 18 11.90 13.26 -10.46
N PRO A 19 11.25 14.10 -11.30
CA PRO A 19 11.32 15.55 -11.13
C PRO A 19 10.71 16.05 -9.82
N VAL A 20 9.65 15.40 -9.33
CA VAL A 20 9.01 15.75 -8.06
C VAL A 20 9.90 15.38 -6.89
N VAL A 21 10.56 14.22 -6.94
CA VAL A 21 11.54 13.83 -5.92
C VAL A 21 12.70 14.82 -5.85
N ALA A 22 13.27 15.20 -7.00
CA ALA A 22 14.32 16.21 -7.05
C ALA A 22 13.85 17.55 -6.45
N ALA A 23 12.65 18.02 -6.82
CA ALA A 23 12.10 19.26 -6.29
C ALA A 23 11.88 19.22 -4.76
N ILE A 24 11.46 18.08 -4.20
CA ILE A 24 11.31 17.93 -2.74
C ILE A 24 12.68 17.96 -2.06
N LEU A 25 13.68 17.27 -2.61
CA LEU A 25 15.03 17.25 -2.05
C LEU A 25 15.68 18.63 -2.09
N ASP A 26 15.47 19.41 -3.16
CA ASP A 26 15.96 20.78 -3.27
C ASP A 26 15.24 21.75 -2.32
N ALA A 27 13.95 21.51 -2.06
CA ALA A 27 13.13 22.38 -1.21
C ALA A 27 13.28 22.09 0.30
N VAL A 28 13.70 20.89 0.68
CA VAL A 28 13.82 20.47 2.08
C VAL A 28 15.29 20.29 2.44
N ASP A 29 15.87 21.32 3.07
CA ASP A 29 17.26 21.31 3.53
C ASP A 29 17.43 20.43 4.79
N SER A 30 17.45 19.11 4.59
CA SER A 30 17.73 18.17 5.66
C SER A 30 18.31 16.85 5.17
N PRO A 31 19.38 16.34 5.82
CA PRO A 31 19.94 15.03 5.50
C PRO A 31 19.02 13.86 5.89
N LEU A 32 17.95 14.12 6.63
CA LEU A 32 16.97 13.10 7.02
C LEU A 32 15.98 12.78 5.89
N VAL A 33 15.91 13.60 4.84
CA VAL A 33 15.08 13.34 3.66
C VAL A 33 15.93 12.66 2.60
N THR A 34 15.59 11.43 2.25
CA THR A 34 16.32 10.64 1.24
C THR A 34 15.36 10.02 0.23
N ALA A 35 15.83 9.75 -0.98
CA ALA A 35 15.07 9.01 -1.97
C ALA A 35 15.50 7.53 -2.01
N ALA A 36 14.54 6.62 -2.19
CA ALA A 36 14.83 5.22 -2.47
C ALA A 36 14.89 4.95 -3.96
N GLU A 37 15.81 4.10 -4.39
CA GLU A 37 15.87 3.56 -5.75
C GLU A 37 15.11 2.23 -5.84
N ALA A 38 13.78 2.28 -5.66
CA ALA A 38 12.95 1.09 -5.81
C ALA A 38 12.66 0.84 -7.32
N ALA A 39 13.29 -0.17 -7.90
CA ALA A 39 13.13 -0.52 -9.33
C ALA A 39 12.07 -1.61 -9.57
N SER A 40 11.53 -2.22 -8.51
CA SER A 40 10.57 -3.31 -8.59
C SER A 40 9.50 -3.23 -7.51
N LEU A 41 8.40 -3.96 -7.71
CA LEU A 41 7.37 -4.13 -6.68
C LEU A 41 7.95 -4.73 -5.39
N ALA A 42 8.90 -5.66 -5.52
CA ALA A 42 9.56 -6.29 -4.39
C ALA A 42 10.39 -5.27 -3.60
N ASP A 43 11.10 -4.36 -4.27
CA ASP A 43 11.87 -3.33 -3.60
C ASP A 43 10.97 -2.30 -2.92
N LEU A 44 9.88 -1.90 -3.59
CA LEU A 44 8.87 -1.04 -2.98
C LEU A 44 8.23 -1.70 -1.74
N MET A 45 7.97 -3.00 -1.77
CA MET A 45 7.50 -3.75 -0.60
C MET A 45 8.53 -3.78 0.53
N LYS A 46 9.83 -3.90 0.24
CA LYS A 46 10.89 -3.84 1.26
C LYS A 46 10.95 -2.46 1.91
N GLU A 47 10.95 -1.39 1.11
CA GLU A 47 10.99 -0.01 1.60
C GLU A 47 9.77 0.31 2.46
N THR A 48 8.57 -0.07 1.99
CA THR A 48 7.33 0.14 2.77
C THR A 48 7.24 -0.73 4.02
N ALA A 49 7.81 -1.94 4.03
CA ALA A 49 7.87 -2.79 5.22
C ALA A 49 8.84 -2.26 6.30
N ALA A 50 9.91 -1.59 5.89
CA ALA A 50 10.87 -0.97 6.80
C ALA A 50 10.34 0.33 7.44
N ALA A 51 9.30 0.93 6.86
CA ALA A 51 8.74 2.19 7.34
C ALA A 51 7.87 2.02 8.60
N GLY A 52 7.89 3.03 9.47
CA GLY A 52 6.96 3.13 10.60
C GLY A 52 5.52 3.38 10.16
N THR A 53 5.38 4.24 9.15
CA THR A 53 4.13 4.70 8.54
C THR A 53 4.41 5.08 7.09
N VAL A 54 3.45 4.84 6.19
CA VAL A 54 3.52 5.25 4.79
C VAL A 54 2.45 6.29 4.48
N VAL A 55 2.82 7.37 3.81
CA VAL A 55 1.88 8.31 3.19
C VAL A 55 2.00 8.15 1.67
N ALA A 56 0.91 7.81 0.98
CA ALA A 56 0.98 7.55 -0.44
C ALA A 56 -0.22 8.09 -1.22
N THR A 57 0.05 8.60 -2.42
CA THR A 57 -0.96 8.97 -3.42
C THR A 57 -1.10 7.91 -4.51
N ARG A 58 0.02 7.32 -4.95
CA ARG A 58 0.02 6.30 -6.00
C ARG A 58 -0.58 4.98 -5.50
N TYR A 59 -1.51 4.43 -6.28
CA TYR A 59 -2.29 3.26 -5.90
C TYR A 59 -1.43 2.02 -5.59
N HIS A 60 -0.40 1.74 -6.39
CA HIS A 60 0.46 0.58 -6.13
C HIS A 60 1.32 0.77 -4.88
N ASN A 61 1.73 2.00 -4.52
CA ASN A 61 2.41 2.27 -3.25
C ASN A 61 1.48 2.00 -2.06
N LEU A 62 0.20 2.37 -2.16
CA LEU A 62 -0.82 2.01 -1.16
C LEU A 62 -0.95 0.49 -1.03
N VAL A 63 -1.11 -0.23 -2.14
CA VAL A 63 -1.23 -1.69 -2.14
C VAL A 63 0.00 -2.34 -1.51
N CYS A 64 1.22 -1.89 -1.86
CA CYS A 64 2.46 -2.41 -1.29
C CYS A 64 2.53 -2.21 0.22
N ALA A 65 2.26 -0.99 0.71
CA ALA A 65 2.32 -0.69 2.14
C ALA A 65 1.29 -1.48 2.95
N LEU A 66 0.05 -1.54 2.46
CA LEU A 66 -1.02 -2.32 3.10
C LEU A 66 -0.69 -3.82 3.10
N LYS A 67 -0.12 -4.34 2.00
CA LYS A 67 0.30 -5.73 1.89
C LYS A 67 1.48 -6.05 2.80
N ALA A 68 2.41 -5.11 2.99
CA ALA A 68 3.52 -5.20 3.93
C ALA A 68 3.06 -5.11 5.40
N GLY A 69 1.80 -4.72 5.64
CA GLY A 69 1.25 -4.56 6.99
C GLY A 69 1.63 -3.23 7.64
N THR A 70 2.04 -2.24 6.85
CA THR A 70 2.48 -0.93 7.34
C THR A 70 1.29 0.03 7.47
N PRO A 71 1.09 0.70 8.62
CA PRO A 71 0.08 1.75 8.77
C PRO A 71 0.21 2.79 7.66
N THR A 72 -0.90 3.09 7.00
CA THR A 72 -0.89 3.86 5.75
C THR A 72 -1.91 5.00 5.79
N LEU A 73 -1.50 6.19 5.36
CA LEU A 73 -2.36 7.34 5.09
C LEU A 73 -2.45 7.55 3.57
N ALA A 74 -3.67 7.55 3.03
CA ALA A 74 -3.89 7.72 1.60
C ALA A 74 -4.20 9.17 1.25
N LEU A 75 -3.41 9.75 0.35
CA LEU A 75 -3.78 10.95 -0.41
C LEU A 75 -4.66 10.51 -1.58
N SER A 76 -5.95 10.39 -1.33
CA SER A 76 -6.90 9.78 -2.24
C SER A 76 -7.45 10.77 -3.26
N TYR A 77 -7.36 10.41 -4.54
CA TYR A 77 -8.00 11.14 -5.65
C TYR A 77 -9.08 10.32 -6.37
N ALA A 78 -9.27 9.04 -5.98
CA ALA A 78 -10.15 8.13 -6.69
C ALA A 78 -10.82 7.15 -5.72
N ALA A 79 -12.09 6.86 -5.98
CA ALA A 79 -12.91 5.95 -5.17
C ALA A 79 -12.29 4.55 -4.98
N LYS A 80 -11.42 4.09 -5.89
CA LYS A 80 -10.69 2.82 -5.74
C LYS A 80 -9.71 2.84 -4.55
N SER A 81 -9.08 3.98 -4.28
CA SER A 81 -8.17 4.13 -3.14
C SER A 81 -8.96 4.12 -1.84
N ASP A 82 -10.10 4.83 -1.80
CA ASP A 82 -10.99 4.84 -0.63
C ASP A 82 -11.55 3.45 -0.32
N ALA A 83 -12.02 2.75 -1.37
CA ALA A 83 -12.52 1.38 -1.24
C ALA A 83 -11.44 0.41 -0.76
N LEU A 84 -10.20 0.54 -1.25
CA LEU A 84 -9.05 -0.25 -0.79
C LEU A 84 -8.77 0.00 0.70
N MET A 85 -8.65 1.28 1.09
CA MET A 85 -8.38 1.66 2.48
C MET A 85 -9.47 1.19 3.43
N ALA A 86 -10.74 1.38 3.06
CA ALA A 86 -11.89 0.88 3.82
C ALA A 86 -11.86 -0.64 3.97
N GLY A 87 -11.59 -1.37 2.88
CA GLY A 87 -11.45 -2.83 2.89
C GLY A 87 -10.33 -3.35 3.80
N MET A 88 -9.26 -2.56 3.95
CA MET A 88 -8.13 -2.86 4.83
C MET A 88 -8.33 -2.35 6.27
N GLY A 89 -9.46 -1.71 6.58
CA GLY A 89 -9.76 -1.19 7.91
C GLY A 89 -9.16 0.18 8.23
N LEU A 90 -8.63 0.89 7.22
CA LEU A 90 -7.98 2.19 7.34
C LEU A 90 -8.78 3.31 6.65
N GLY A 91 -10.09 3.15 6.44
CA GLY A 91 -10.92 4.14 5.72
C GLY A 91 -10.96 5.54 6.37
N ALA A 92 -10.70 5.66 7.67
CA ALA A 92 -10.56 6.96 8.35
C ALA A 92 -9.28 7.72 7.96
N TYR A 93 -8.30 7.01 7.38
CA TYR A 93 -7.01 7.54 6.94
C TYR A 93 -6.98 7.76 5.42
N CYS A 94 -8.10 8.25 4.88
CA CYS A 94 -8.21 8.78 3.53
C CYS A 94 -8.28 10.31 3.61
N HIS A 95 -7.35 10.98 2.95
CA HIS A 95 -7.30 12.42 2.82
C HIS A 95 -7.52 12.84 1.36
N PRO A 96 -8.40 13.79 1.07
CA PRO A 96 -8.70 14.19 -0.31
C PRO A 96 -7.51 14.90 -0.96
N ALA A 97 -6.98 14.35 -2.04
CA ALA A 97 -5.82 14.92 -2.74
C ALA A 97 -6.14 16.23 -3.51
N ARG A 98 -7.43 16.57 -3.69
CA ARG A 98 -7.87 17.81 -4.36
C ARG A 98 -7.88 19.02 -3.42
N GLU A 99 -7.96 18.76 -2.12
CA GLU A 99 -8.13 19.75 -1.07
C GLU A 99 -7.17 19.39 0.06
N VAL A 100 -5.87 19.40 -0.28
CA VAL A 100 -4.81 19.01 0.66
C VAL A 100 -4.71 20.06 1.75
N ASP A 101 -4.95 19.62 2.99
CA ASP A 101 -4.76 20.40 4.21
C ASP A 101 -3.60 19.76 4.99
N ALA A 102 -2.48 20.49 5.07
CA ALA A 102 -1.24 20.01 5.68
C ALA A 102 -1.38 19.78 7.20
N ASP A 103 -2.13 20.64 7.90
CA ASP A 103 -2.32 20.53 9.34
C ASP A 103 -3.17 19.30 9.65
N ARG A 104 -4.28 19.13 8.92
CA ARG A 104 -5.13 17.95 9.04
C ARG A 104 -4.38 16.67 8.66
N LEU A 105 -3.54 16.70 7.63
CA LEU A 105 -2.69 15.55 7.28
C LEU A 105 -1.76 15.16 8.42
N LEU A 106 -1.14 16.16 9.05
CA LEU A 106 -0.23 15.92 10.17
C LEU A 106 -0.97 15.37 11.39
N GLU A 107 -2.19 15.83 11.66
CA GLU A 107 -3.06 15.26 12.69
C GLU A 107 -3.41 13.80 12.42
N GLN A 108 -3.87 13.48 11.19
CA GLN A 108 -4.18 12.11 10.78
C GLN A 108 -2.94 11.21 10.87
N PHE A 109 -1.78 11.70 10.44
CA PHE A 109 -0.52 10.99 10.56
C PHE A 109 -0.18 10.68 12.02
N ARG A 110 -0.29 11.67 12.93
CA ARG A 110 -0.04 11.48 14.36
C ARG A 110 -1.02 10.50 15.00
N GLU A 111 -2.30 10.52 14.62
CA GLU A 111 -3.29 9.54 15.09
C GLU A 111 -2.95 8.12 14.61
N LEU A 112 -2.65 7.98 13.32
CA LEU A 112 -2.25 6.73 12.68
C LEU A 112 -1.03 6.12 13.38
N GLU A 113 -0.05 6.94 13.74
CA GLU A 113 1.13 6.51 14.48
C GLU A 113 0.83 6.03 15.90
N LYS A 114 0.01 6.78 16.65
CA LYS A 114 -0.42 6.36 18.00
C LYS A 114 -1.11 5.00 17.98
N ARG A 115 -1.81 4.69 16.89
CA ARG A 115 -2.54 3.41 16.69
C ARG A 115 -1.75 2.37 15.91
N SER A 116 -0.46 2.60 15.63
CA SER A 116 0.36 1.74 14.75
C SER A 116 0.31 0.26 15.14
N ALA A 117 0.45 -0.07 16.43
CA ALA A 117 0.42 -1.46 16.90
C ALA A 117 -0.95 -2.14 16.68
N GLU A 118 -2.04 -1.41 16.87
CA GLU A 118 -3.40 -1.89 16.59
C GLU A 118 -3.59 -2.13 15.10
N LEU A 119 -3.24 -1.13 14.28
CA LEU A 119 -3.44 -1.16 12.84
C LEU A 119 -2.59 -2.23 12.16
N ARG A 120 -1.38 -2.50 12.65
CA ARG A 120 -0.56 -3.63 12.15
C ARG A 120 -1.26 -4.98 12.36
N ARG A 121 -1.91 -5.20 13.50
CA ARG A 121 -2.72 -6.41 13.73
C ARG A 121 -3.90 -6.46 12.78
N THR A 122 -4.64 -5.36 12.63
CA THR A 122 -5.74 -5.26 11.67
C THR A 122 -5.27 -5.59 10.25
N LEU A 123 -4.15 -5.01 9.80
CA LEU A 123 -3.62 -5.26 8.47
C LEU A 123 -3.20 -6.72 8.29
N ALA A 124 -2.61 -7.35 9.30
CA ALA A 124 -2.27 -8.78 9.25
C ALA A 124 -3.53 -9.64 9.04
N GLU A 125 -4.59 -9.41 9.80
CA GLU A 125 -5.87 -10.11 9.67
C GLU A 125 -6.51 -9.87 8.28
N ARG A 126 -6.54 -8.62 7.82
CA ARG A 126 -7.09 -8.25 6.52
C ARG A 126 -6.30 -8.85 5.36
N ASN A 127 -4.97 -8.90 5.48
CA ASN A 127 -4.12 -9.56 4.50
C ASN A 127 -4.38 -11.07 4.41
N GLN A 128 -4.63 -11.75 5.54
CA GLN A 128 -5.03 -13.15 5.53
C GLN A 128 -6.39 -13.37 4.85
N VAL A 129 -7.37 -12.50 5.13
CA VAL A 129 -8.68 -12.54 4.46
C VAL A 129 -8.53 -12.35 2.95
N ALA A 130 -7.74 -11.36 2.52
CA ALA A 130 -7.47 -11.10 1.11
C ALA A 130 -6.78 -12.29 0.43
N ALA A 131 -5.79 -12.90 1.08
CA ALA A 131 -5.10 -14.09 0.56
C ALA A 131 -6.04 -15.28 0.36
N ARG A 132 -6.91 -15.57 1.35
CA ARG A 132 -7.92 -16.63 1.21
C ARG A 132 -8.89 -16.35 0.07
N ARG A 133 -9.35 -15.10 -0.06
CA ARG A 133 -10.24 -14.69 -1.15
C ARG A 133 -9.58 -14.87 -2.52
N LEU A 134 -8.33 -14.45 -2.68
CA LEU A 134 -7.56 -14.64 -3.91
C LEU A 134 -7.42 -16.13 -4.24
N GLN A 135 -7.10 -16.96 -3.24
CA GLN A 135 -6.99 -18.40 -3.43
C GLN A 135 -8.31 -19.01 -3.93
N HIS A 136 -9.45 -18.65 -3.32
CA HIS A 136 -10.76 -19.11 -3.78
C HIS A 136 -11.07 -18.67 -5.21
N GLN A 137 -10.74 -17.41 -5.56
CA GLN A 137 -10.94 -16.88 -6.90
C GLN A 137 -10.08 -17.63 -7.93
N PHE A 138 -8.82 -17.90 -7.62
CA PHE A 138 -7.95 -18.69 -8.49
C PHE A 138 -8.45 -20.12 -8.64
N THR A 139 -8.88 -20.77 -7.56
CA THR A 139 -9.48 -22.11 -7.64
C THR A 139 -10.72 -22.10 -8.54
N ALA A 140 -11.64 -21.14 -8.37
CA ALA A 140 -12.84 -21.03 -9.19
C ALA A 140 -12.51 -20.80 -10.68
N LEU A 141 -11.56 -19.91 -10.97
CA LEU A 141 -11.09 -19.65 -12.33
C LEU A 141 -10.45 -20.89 -12.95
N THR A 142 -9.58 -21.59 -12.22
CA THR A 142 -8.94 -22.82 -12.68
C THR A 142 -9.98 -23.90 -12.99
N THR A 143 -10.96 -24.11 -12.12
CA THR A 143 -12.05 -25.08 -12.35
C THR A 143 -12.90 -24.72 -13.57
N ALA A 144 -13.21 -23.43 -13.77
CA ALA A 144 -14.03 -22.99 -14.89
C ALA A 144 -13.30 -23.05 -16.23
N LEU A 145 -11.99 -22.74 -16.26
CA LEU A 145 -11.20 -22.67 -17.48
C LEU A 145 -10.53 -24.00 -17.85
N PHE A 146 -10.28 -24.87 -16.86
CA PHE A 146 -9.63 -26.18 -17.05
C PHE A 146 -10.45 -27.30 -16.39
N PRO A 147 -11.69 -27.55 -16.84
CA PRO A 147 -12.48 -28.66 -16.31
C PRO A 147 -11.75 -29.98 -16.59
N ALA A 148 -11.63 -30.84 -15.57
CA ALA A 148 -11.06 -32.17 -15.75
C ALA A 148 -11.93 -32.93 -16.75
N THR A 149 -11.38 -33.27 -17.91
CA THR A 149 -12.04 -34.17 -18.85
C THR A 149 -12.18 -35.52 -18.16
N ALA A 150 -13.42 -35.93 -17.87
CA ALA A 150 -13.71 -37.26 -17.39
C ALA A 150 -13.27 -38.27 -18.47
N HIS A 151 -12.05 -38.78 -18.35
CA HIS A 151 -11.65 -40.01 -19.02
C HIS A 151 -12.42 -41.15 -18.34
N ALA A 152 -13.63 -41.42 -18.83
CA ALA A 152 -14.27 -42.70 -18.56
C ALA A 152 -13.38 -43.79 -19.17
N PRO A 153 -13.04 -44.87 -18.44
CA PRO A 153 -12.35 -46.00 -19.04
C PRO A 153 -13.26 -46.56 -20.13
N ARG A 154 -12.77 -46.64 -21.37
CA ARG A 154 -13.45 -47.42 -22.41
C ARG A 154 -13.28 -48.89 -22.04
N GLU A 155 -14.28 -49.47 -21.40
CA GLU A 155 -14.44 -50.92 -21.39
C GLU A 155 -14.58 -51.36 -22.85
N THR A 156 -13.67 -52.23 -23.29
CA THR A 156 -13.67 -52.81 -24.63
C THR A 156 -14.03 -54.29 -24.46
N PRO A 157 -14.98 -54.83 -25.26
CA PRO A 157 -15.52 -56.18 -25.09
C PRO A 157 -14.52 -57.29 -25.44
#